data_AF-A0A4Y9ZPQ5-F1
#
_entry.id   AF-A0A4Y9ZPQ5-F1
#
_cell.length_a   1.000
_cell.length_b   1.000
_cell.length_c   1.000
_cell.angle_alpha   90.00
_cell.angle_beta   90.00
_cell.angle_gamma   90.00
#
_symmetry.space_group_name_H-M   'P 1'
#
loop_
_entity.id
_entity.type
_entity.pdbx_description
1 polymer ?
#
loop_
_entity_poly.entity_id
_entity_poly.type
_entity_poly.pdbx_seq_one_letter_code
_entity_poly.pdbx_strand_id
1 'polypeptide(L)'
;MVELIKLSVVAVLYWRARGTPVGSKSEDVVWDAGDEEQPLRDLHSDEESVDTLLNGGVSEKMSRPDTMKVGSTKSVAAILAAGALLAIHAHLVSNSRTLEDVAAIYFVPLLSTIMTAYGVYSLLARPVSQTQFLLIALQLFVRASRDLAALYVIYYYDATLERVLASSAVVFTLIVACFSTDANSLILIIGCIVMAWASVSYVAAQLQGTQEYQDRTELSKTRRTIGIFTFGILILSSVIGAIQLRMAGRLHRPAAESASLFPYRPACHRKPLPVPAVLPYEDRRYHGFDDVLLIVFFSHARYNVNLDYYRMAYAEYFPNMVFVGPGNREDAGFNHSYDVLVDTYKSDEDLTGDPDFYKMAGRMAHHMLYTALREYPCYKGYLWAPFDTFLNVPRLQQFDQNLFWYHSPFAKYVFNPALGHDADNRNATRHPPAAMISPDPSHNLTDGWRGWGPDWWWGDPHVGISECMPAFMKAPEHQRLRLASFTNGKTRFIGGSADTVYIPGRHREAFMDTLALFLETDCFLEIATPTALHMVVPPGENILFVDHWWIWEPPLNATFVRNKWNESMEVDTFHTFHWGDRDAAGVWRGNPVNIRDVSRLLQDSAERQHVQFPRPIP
;
A
#
# COMPACT_ATOMS: atom_id res chain seq x y z
N MET A 1 34.46 -2.93 31.14
CA MET A 1 34.54 -3.62 29.83
C MET A 1 33.19 -3.64 29.11
N VAL A 2 32.12 -4.17 29.71
CA VAL A 2 30.76 -4.19 29.10
C VAL A 2 30.26 -2.78 28.71
N GLU A 3 30.47 -1.78 29.57
CA GLU A 3 30.08 -0.39 29.27
C GLU A 3 30.92 0.24 28.15
N LEU A 4 32.20 -0.13 28.04
CA LEU A 4 33.04 0.27 26.90
C LEU A 4 32.52 -0.34 25.59
N ILE A 5 32.04 -1.59 25.62
CA ILE A 5 31.42 -2.23 24.46
C ILE A 5 30.12 -1.50 24.06
N LYS A 6 29.27 -1.12 25.03
CA LYS A 6 28.05 -0.33 24.77
C LYS A 6 28.37 1.03 24.15
N LEU A 7 29.35 1.75 24.70
CA LEU A 7 29.82 3.05 24.17
C LEU A 7 30.39 2.91 22.75
N SER A 8 31.18 1.87 22.49
CA SER A 8 31.71 1.60 21.15
C SER A 8 30.60 1.32 20.13
N VAL A 9 29.56 0.56 20.50
CA VAL A 9 28.41 0.31 19.60
C VAL A 9 27.66 1.61 19.30
N VAL A 10 27.44 2.47 20.29
CA VAL A 10 26.79 3.79 20.10
C VAL A 10 27.63 4.70 19.21
N ALA A 11 28.96 4.73 19.40
CA ALA A 11 29.87 5.52 18.58
C ALA A 11 29.90 5.06 17.11
N VAL A 12 29.88 3.74 16.87
CA VAL A 12 29.79 3.16 15.52
C VAL A 12 28.47 3.54 14.83
N LEU A 13 27.35 3.47 15.56
CA LEU A 13 26.04 3.87 15.04
C LEU A 13 25.98 5.38 14.74
N TYR A 14 26.56 6.22 15.60
CA TYR A 14 26.66 7.67 15.40
C TYR A 14 27.50 8.04 14.17
N TRP A 15 28.66 7.39 13.99
CA TRP A 15 29.54 7.62 12.84
C TRP A 15 28.87 7.22 11.53
N ARG A 16 28.16 6.09 11.51
CA ARG A 16 27.42 5.60 10.33
C ARG A 16 26.26 6.51 9.93
N ALA A 17 25.63 7.20 10.89
CA ALA A 17 24.55 8.16 10.63
C ALA A 17 25.03 9.49 10.02
N ARG A 18 26.34 9.82 10.12
CA ARG A 18 26.92 11.05 9.55
C ARG A 18 27.56 10.88 8.17
N GLY A 19 27.84 9.65 7.74
CA GLY A 19 28.65 9.38 6.57
C GLY A 19 27.84 9.08 5.30
N THR A 20 27.19 10.09 4.70
CA THR A 20 26.96 10.17 3.23
C THR A 20 26.34 11.53 2.83
N PRO A 21 27.14 12.52 2.42
CA PRO A 21 26.70 13.51 1.44
C PRO A 21 26.99 12.93 0.03
N VAL A 22 25.95 12.50 -0.68
CA VAL A 22 26.07 12.14 -2.10
C VAL A 22 26.19 13.44 -2.90
N GLY A 23 27.29 13.54 -3.65
CA GLY A 23 27.79 14.78 -4.24
C GLY A 23 26.96 15.34 -5.39
N SER A 24 26.99 16.67 -5.49
CA SER A 24 26.69 17.42 -6.70
C SER A 24 27.80 17.17 -7.74
N LYS A 25 27.45 16.60 -8.89
CA LYS A 25 28.24 16.77 -10.11
C LYS A 25 27.47 17.73 -11.02
N SER A 26 28.04 18.91 -11.22
CA SER A 26 27.75 19.75 -12.38
C SER A 26 28.53 19.19 -13.57
N GLU A 27 27.85 18.88 -14.65
CA GLU A 27 28.46 18.79 -15.96
C GLU A 27 27.73 19.78 -16.87
N ASP A 28 28.43 20.86 -17.19
CA ASP A 28 28.10 21.78 -18.28
C ASP A 28 28.28 21.01 -19.60
N VAL A 29 27.19 20.86 -20.36
CA VAL A 29 27.25 20.38 -21.75
C VAL A 29 26.99 21.56 -22.67
N VAL A 30 28.06 21.97 -23.35
CA VAL A 30 28.08 22.92 -24.45
C VAL A 30 27.39 22.28 -25.65
N TRP A 31 26.37 22.96 -26.19
CA TRP A 31 25.78 22.62 -27.48
C TRP A 31 26.59 23.30 -28.59
N ASP A 32 27.20 22.49 -29.45
CA ASP A 32 27.78 22.97 -30.70
C ASP A 32 26.75 22.77 -31.82
N ALA A 33 26.54 23.83 -32.59
CA ALA A 33 25.63 23.89 -33.71
C ALA A 33 26.40 23.55 -35.00
N GLY A 34 25.84 22.67 -35.82
CA GLY A 34 26.44 22.34 -37.12
C GLY A 34 25.42 21.65 -38.01
N ASP A 35 24.89 22.42 -38.94
CA ASP A 35 24.06 22.01 -40.07
C ASP A 35 24.75 20.93 -40.93
N GLU A 36 23.97 20.02 -41.52
CA GLU A 36 23.92 19.83 -42.99
C GLU A 36 22.85 18.81 -43.40
N GLU A 37 22.01 19.24 -44.35
CA GLU A 37 21.09 18.44 -45.15
C GLU A 37 21.85 17.50 -46.10
N GLN A 38 21.37 16.26 -46.33
CA GLN A 38 20.94 15.75 -47.64
C GLN A 38 20.63 14.22 -47.64
N PRO A 39 19.89 13.71 -48.65
CA PRO A 39 18.95 12.59 -48.47
C PRO A 39 19.33 11.27 -49.17
N LEU A 40 18.63 10.21 -48.74
CA LEU A 40 18.20 9.01 -49.49
C LEU A 40 19.21 8.27 -50.38
N ARG A 41 19.51 7.02 -50.00
CA ARG A 41 19.42 5.86 -50.92
C ARG A 41 19.46 4.51 -50.21
N ASP A 42 18.56 3.65 -50.68
CA ASP A 42 18.50 2.20 -50.68
C ASP A 42 19.73 1.45 -50.15
N LEU A 43 19.51 0.51 -49.22
CA LEU A 43 20.25 -0.76 -49.22
C LEU A 43 19.43 -1.89 -48.60
N HIS A 44 19.33 -2.94 -49.41
CA HIS A 44 18.79 -4.25 -49.15
C HIS A 44 19.53 -4.99 -48.01
N SER A 45 18.75 -5.84 -47.32
CA SER A 45 19.08 -7.16 -46.76
C SER A 45 20.55 -7.48 -46.43
N ASP A 46 20.84 -7.79 -45.18
CA ASP A 46 21.03 -9.18 -44.75
C ASP A 46 21.21 -9.27 -43.23
N GLU A 47 20.60 -10.31 -42.66
CA GLU A 47 20.75 -10.76 -41.28
C GLU A 47 22.20 -11.17 -41.01
N GLU A 48 22.83 -10.60 -39.98
CA GLU A 48 23.82 -11.37 -39.19
C GLU A 48 24.03 -10.77 -37.79
N SER A 49 23.81 -11.63 -36.81
CA SER A 49 24.14 -11.60 -35.38
C SER A 49 24.89 -10.40 -34.80
N VAL A 50 24.28 -9.72 -33.83
CA VAL A 50 25.00 -9.11 -32.69
C VAL A 50 24.22 -9.35 -31.39
N ASP A 51 24.13 -10.62 -31.00
CA ASP A 51 23.88 -11.04 -29.63
C ASP A 51 25.24 -11.11 -28.92
N THR A 52 25.73 -9.99 -28.37
CA THR A 52 26.67 -9.91 -27.24
C THR A 52 27.24 -8.50 -27.17
N LEU A 53 26.65 -7.65 -26.32
CA LEU A 53 27.26 -6.51 -25.62
C LEU A 53 26.13 -5.53 -25.32
N LEU A 54 25.37 -5.74 -24.24
CA LEU A 54 24.67 -4.70 -23.46
C LEU A 54 23.95 -5.39 -22.27
N ASN A 55 24.70 -6.15 -21.46
CA ASN A 55 24.26 -6.59 -20.14
C ASN A 55 25.27 -6.08 -19.11
N GLY A 56 25.02 -4.87 -18.62
CA GLY A 56 25.89 -4.17 -17.67
C GLY A 56 25.19 -3.04 -16.95
N GLY A 57 23.93 -3.22 -16.56
CA GLY A 57 23.17 -2.27 -15.75
C GLY A 57 23.06 -2.76 -14.30
N VAL A 58 23.96 -2.28 -13.44
CA VAL A 58 23.96 -2.50 -11.99
C VAL A 58 22.68 -1.90 -11.39
N SER A 59 21.69 -2.75 -11.08
CA SER A 59 20.52 -2.37 -10.29
C SER A 59 20.88 -2.43 -8.81
N GLU A 60 21.18 -1.27 -8.24
CA GLU A 60 21.41 -1.11 -6.80
C GLU A 60 20.07 -1.26 -6.06
N LYS A 61 19.72 -2.49 -5.70
CA LYS A 61 18.58 -2.81 -4.81
C LYS A 61 18.86 -2.25 -3.42
N MET A 62 18.27 -1.10 -3.12
CA MET A 62 18.16 -0.59 -1.75
C MET A 62 17.18 -1.49 -0.97
N SER A 63 17.70 -2.53 -0.33
CA SER A 63 16.92 -3.46 0.50
C SER A 63 16.34 -2.73 1.71
N ARG A 64 15.01 -2.71 1.85
CA ARG A 64 14.33 -2.28 3.08
C ARG A 64 14.80 -3.14 4.26
N PRO A 65 14.88 -2.58 5.49
CA PRO A 65 15.29 -3.35 6.65
C PRO A 65 14.27 -4.43 6.97
N ASP A 66 14.67 -5.70 6.84
CA ASP A 66 13.90 -6.88 7.25
C ASP A 66 13.42 -6.73 8.69
N THR A 67 12.12 -6.61 8.89
CA THR A 67 11.52 -6.78 10.22
C THR A 67 11.70 -8.24 10.65
N MET A 68 12.43 -8.45 11.74
CA MET A 68 12.79 -9.79 12.23
C MET A 68 11.53 -10.59 12.61
N LYS A 69 11.21 -11.65 11.83
CA LYS A 69 10.06 -12.53 12.12
C LYS A 69 10.32 -13.37 13.37
N VAL A 70 9.35 -13.41 14.29
CA VAL A 70 9.37 -14.27 15.49
C VAL A 70 9.39 -15.75 15.05
N GLY A 71 10.33 -16.53 15.58
CA GLY A 71 10.55 -17.94 15.19
C GLY A 71 11.55 -18.14 14.04
N SER A 72 12.00 -17.07 13.39
CA SER A 72 13.12 -17.14 12.43
C SER A 72 14.43 -17.53 13.12
N THR A 73 15.36 -18.12 12.36
CA THR A 73 16.73 -18.41 12.82
C THR A 73 17.41 -17.18 13.42
N LYS A 74 17.23 -15.99 12.80
CA LYS A 74 17.73 -14.71 13.31
C LYS A 74 17.12 -14.37 14.69
N SER A 75 15.81 -14.57 14.87
CA SER A 75 15.15 -14.30 16.15
C SER A 75 15.56 -15.28 17.26
N VAL A 76 15.71 -16.56 16.94
CA VAL A 76 16.17 -17.58 17.87
C VAL A 76 17.63 -17.31 18.27
N ALA A 77 18.49 -16.98 17.31
CA ALA A 77 19.87 -16.61 17.58
C ALA A 77 19.97 -15.35 18.46
N ALA A 78 19.13 -14.34 18.22
CA ALA A 78 19.08 -13.14 19.05
C ALA A 78 18.65 -13.44 20.50
N ILE A 79 17.64 -14.31 20.69
CA ILE A 79 17.19 -14.75 22.02
C ILE A 79 18.30 -15.52 22.75
N LEU A 80 18.97 -16.45 22.07
CA LEU A 80 20.07 -17.24 22.64
C LEU A 80 21.28 -16.34 22.99
N ALA A 81 21.65 -15.41 22.11
CA ALA A 81 22.72 -14.46 22.36
C ALA A 81 22.40 -13.54 23.55
N ALA A 82 21.16 -13.04 23.65
CA ALA A 82 20.72 -12.26 24.80
C ALA A 82 20.77 -13.07 26.10
N GLY A 83 20.34 -14.34 26.08
CA GLY A 83 20.44 -15.25 27.22
C GLY A 83 21.88 -15.49 27.67
N ALA A 84 22.78 -15.77 26.73
CA ALA A 84 24.21 -15.99 27.01
C ALA A 84 24.88 -14.73 27.59
N LEU A 85 24.62 -13.55 27.01
CA LEU A 85 25.15 -12.28 27.52
C LEU A 85 24.67 -11.98 28.94
N LEU A 86 23.40 -12.26 29.24
CA LEU A 86 22.85 -12.11 30.60
C LEU A 86 23.53 -13.09 31.58
N ALA A 87 23.74 -14.35 31.20
CA ALA A 87 24.43 -15.32 32.05
C ALA A 87 25.89 -14.89 32.34
N ILE A 88 26.63 -14.49 31.31
CA ILE A 88 28.01 -14.00 31.41
C ILE A 88 28.07 -12.76 32.31
N HIS A 89 27.18 -11.79 32.12
CA HIS A 89 27.14 -10.59 32.95
C HIS A 89 26.95 -10.90 34.44
N ALA A 90 25.99 -11.76 34.77
CA ALA A 90 25.72 -12.14 36.15
C ALA A 90 26.92 -12.85 36.79
N HIS A 91 27.57 -13.74 36.04
CA HIS A 91 28.77 -14.44 36.50
C HIS A 91 29.94 -13.47 36.74
N LEU A 92 30.21 -12.56 35.80
CA LEU A 92 31.28 -11.57 35.93
C LEU A 92 31.06 -10.64 37.14
N VAL A 93 29.82 -10.18 37.37
CA VAL A 93 29.49 -9.36 38.54
C VAL A 93 29.69 -10.15 39.83
N SER A 94 29.23 -11.41 39.88
CA SER A 94 29.40 -12.28 41.05
C SER A 94 30.87 -12.52 41.40
N ASN A 95 31.74 -12.66 40.40
CA ASN A 95 33.18 -12.87 40.62
C ASN A 95 33.93 -11.57 40.97
N SER A 96 33.33 -10.40 40.67
CA SER A 96 33.93 -9.08 40.96
C SER A 96 33.69 -8.56 42.38
N ARG A 97 33.11 -9.39 43.27
CA ARG A 97 32.78 -9.05 44.67
C ARG A 97 33.97 -8.59 45.54
N THR A 98 35.21 -8.74 45.07
CA THR A 98 36.43 -8.33 45.79
C THR A 98 36.81 -6.86 45.61
N LEU A 99 36.09 -6.10 44.76
CA LEU A 99 36.32 -4.67 44.60
C LEU A 99 35.69 -3.89 45.76
N GLU A 100 36.53 -3.27 46.59
CA GLU A 100 36.15 -2.58 47.83
C GLU A 100 35.22 -1.38 47.63
N ASP A 101 35.09 -0.86 46.41
CA ASP A 101 34.31 0.35 46.13
C ASP A 101 32.98 0.05 45.43
N VAL A 102 32.05 -0.48 46.22
CA VAL A 102 30.66 -0.71 45.85
C VAL A 102 30.01 0.55 45.24
N ALA A 103 30.43 1.74 45.68
CA ALA A 103 30.00 3.02 45.11
C ALA A 103 30.40 3.22 43.63
N ALA A 104 31.60 2.77 43.23
CA ALA A 104 32.05 2.87 41.85
C ALA A 104 31.28 1.92 40.91
N ILE A 105 30.91 0.74 41.42
CA ILE A 105 30.05 -0.22 40.69
C ILE A 105 28.65 0.36 40.44
N TYR A 106 28.13 1.19 41.34
CA TYR A 106 26.84 1.84 41.19
C TYR A 106 26.87 3.13 40.36
N PHE A 107 27.96 3.89 40.42
CA PHE A 107 28.09 5.17 39.74
C PHE A 107 28.25 5.02 38.21
N VAL A 108 28.99 4.00 37.76
CA VAL A 108 29.31 3.80 36.33
C VAL A 108 28.08 3.46 35.48
N PRO A 109 27.17 2.55 35.88
CA PRO A 109 25.93 2.28 35.13
C PRO A 109 24.96 3.46 35.12
N LEU A 110 24.88 4.21 36.23
CA LEU A 110 24.06 5.41 36.32
C LEU A 110 24.55 6.49 35.35
N LEU A 111 25.87 6.73 35.34
CA LEU A 111 26.50 7.68 34.42
C LEU A 111 26.32 7.24 32.95
N SER A 112 26.49 5.95 32.65
CA SER A 112 26.26 5.38 31.32
C SER A 112 24.82 5.58 30.84
N THR A 113 23.85 5.41 31.75
CA THR A 113 22.42 5.62 31.46
C THR A 113 22.11 7.09 31.16
N ILE A 114 22.67 8.02 31.95
CA ILE A 114 22.55 9.47 31.73
C ILE A 114 23.17 9.87 30.39
N MET A 115 24.36 9.37 30.08
CA MET A 115 25.05 9.67 28.82
C MET A 115 24.30 9.11 27.59
N THR A 116 23.73 7.92 27.71
CA THR A 116 22.89 7.32 26.65
C THR A 116 21.62 8.15 26.43
N ALA A 117 20.97 8.60 27.50
CA ALA A 117 19.79 9.45 27.44
C ALA A 117 20.09 10.81 26.77
N TYR A 118 21.21 11.43 27.15
CA TYR A 118 21.67 12.67 26.54
C TYR A 118 22.03 12.48 25.06
N GLY A 119 22.71 11.38 24.71
CA GLY A 119 23.04 11.04 23.33
C GLY A 119 21.80 10.85 22.45
N VAL A 120 20.78 10.15 22.96
CA VAL A 120 19.49 9.97 22.27
C VAL A 120 18.75 11.30 22.12
N TYR A 121 18.72 12.14 23.17
CA TYR A 121 18.13 13.48 23.11
C TYR A 121 18.81 14.36 22.04
N SER A 122 20.14 14.31 21.98
CA SER A 122 20.96 15.07 21.02
C SER A 122 20.76 14.61 19.57
N LEU A 123 20.58 13.30 19.36
CA LEU A 123 20.39 12.69 18.04
C LEU A 123 19.00 12.90 17.46
N LEU A 124 17.98 13.05 18.30
CA LEU A 124 16.59 13.09 17.84
C LEU A 124 16.18 14.41 17.19
N ALA A 125 16.97 15.50 17.31
CA ALA A 125 16.82 16.80 16.60
C ALA A 125 15.39 17.34 16.41
N ARG A 126 14.45 16.92 17.26
CA ARG A 126 13.03 17.24 17.21
C ARG A 126 12.62 17.76 18.58
N PRO A 127 11.66 18.70 18.65
CA PRO A 127 11.13 19.17 19.92
C PRO A 127 10.42 18.00 20.62
N VAL A 128 11.10 17.40 21.61
CA VAL A 128 10.50 16.40 22.51
C VAL A 128 9.53 17.15 23.43
N SER A 129 8.27 16.71 23.48
CA SER A 129 7.31 17.35 24.39
C SER A 129 7.70 17.10 25.86
N GLN A 130 7.34 18.01 26.76
CA GLN A 130 7.63 17.88 28.19
C GLN A 130 7.14 16.53 28.76
N THR A 131 6.00 16.03 28.29
CA THR A 131 5.45 14.72 28.67
C THR A 131 6.31 13.56 28.19
N GLN A 132 6.80 13.60 26.94
CA GLN A 132 7.72 12.58 26.42
C GLN A 132 9.05 12.60 27.18
N PHE A 133 9.56 13.78 27.51
CA PHE A 133 10.77 13.92 28.32
C PHE A 133 10.57 13.32 29.72
N LEU A 134 9.47 13.63 30.40
CA LEU A 134 9.15 13.05 31.71
C LEU A 134 9.00 11.53 31.65
N LEU A 135 8.39 10.99 30.59
CA LEU A 135 8.28 9.54 30.39
C LEU A 135 9.65 8.87 30.18
N ILE A 136 10.52 9.47 29.36
CA ILE A 136 11.89 8.98 29.14
C ILE A 136 12.69 9.06 30.44
N ALA A 137 12.61 10.19 31.17
CA ALA A 137 13.28 10.36 32.46
C ALA A 137 12.81 9.31 33.48
N LEU A 138 11.50 9.06 33.55
CA LEU A 138 10.94 8.02 34.40
C LEU A 138 11.43 6.62 34.01
N GLN A 139 11.49 6.29 32.71
CA GLN A 139 12.02 5.01 32.23
C GLN A 139 13.47 4.81 32.65
N LEU A 140 14.31 5.85 32.51
CA LEU A 140 15.71 5.80 32.88
C LEU A 140 15.88 5.66 34.39
N PHE A 141 15.07 6.36 35.18
CA PHE A 141 15.07 6.23 36.63
C PHE A 141 14.66 4.82 37.08
N VAL A 142 13.62 4.25 36.49
CA VAL A 142 13.17 2.88 36.76
C VAL A 142 14.24 1.86 36.37
N ARG A 143 14.91 2.08 35.22
CA ARG A 143 16.03 1.24 34.76
C ARG A 143 17.20 1.28 35.73
N ALA A 144 17.64 2.47 36.13
CA ALA A 144 18.73 2.64 37.09
C ALA A 144 18.41 2.01 38.44
N SER A 145 17.16 2.19 38.92
CA SER A 145 16.69 1.60 40.18
C SER A 145 16.69 0.06 40.12
N ARG A 146 16.27 -0.51 38.99
CA ARG A 146 16.35 -1.96 38.75
C ARG A 146 17.79 -2.46 38.78
N ASP A 147 18.70 -1.79 38.08
CA ASP A 147 20.10 -2.23 37.99
C ASP A 147 20.80 -2.12 39.36
N LEU A 148 20.50 -1.08 40.14
CA LEU A 148 20.93 -0.93 41.53
C LEU A 148 20.44 -2.09 42.41
N ALA A 149 19.15 -2.41 42.30
CA ALA A 149 18.54 -3.46 43.10
C ALA A 149 19.07 -4.87 42.72
N ALA A 150 19.32 -5.10 41.42
CA ALA A 150 19.97 -6.33 40.94
C ALA A 150 21.38 -6.51 41.52
N LEU A 151 22.21 -5.47 41.45
CA LEU A 151 23.54 -5.45 42.05
C LEU A 151 23.49 -5.69 43.57
N TYR A 152 22.53 -5.10 44.26
CA TYR A 152 22.32 -5.31 45.68
C TYR A 152 21.98 -6.78 46.00
N VAL A 153 21.05 -7.39 45.27
CA VAL A 153 20.70 -8.82 45.43
C VAL A 153 21.92 -9.69 45.15
N ILE A 154 22.67 -9.41 44.09
CA ILE A 154 23.90 -10.14 43.78
C ILE A 154 24.93 -9.98 44.89
N TYR A 155 25.06 -8.81 45.51
CA TYR A 155 26.06 -8.59 46.57
C TYR A 155 25.71 -9.34 47.86
N TYR A 156 24.46 -9.24 48.34
CA TYR A 156 24.05 -9.80 49.63
C TYR A 156 23.60 -11.26 49.60
N TYR A 157 23.20 -11.74 48.43
CA TYR A 157 22.75 -13.12 48.22
C TYR A 157 23.64 -13.76 47.15
N ASP A 158 23.10 -14.02 45.96
CA ASP A 158 23.84 -14.55 44.83
C ASP A 158 23.21 -14.13 43.50
N ALA A 159 23.96 -14.36 42.44
CA ALA A 159 23.54 -14.07 41.07
C ALA A 159 22.38 -14.95 40.59
N THR A 160 22.20 -16.13 41.17
CA THR A 160 21.10 -17.04 40.81
C THR A 160 19.78 -16.47 41.32
N LEU A 161 19.73 -15.98 42.56
CA LEU A 161 18.56 -15.35 43.15
C LEU A 161 18.15 -14.09 42.38
N GLU A 162 19.09 -13.23 41.99
CA GLU A 162 18.79 -12.07 41.13
C GLU A 162 18.10 -12.50 39.83
N ARG A 163 18.62 -13.55 39.18
CA ARG A 163 18.08 -14.04 37.91
C ARG A 163 16.69 -14.64 38.06
N VAL A 164 16.43 -15.34 39.17
CA VAL A 164 15.09 -15.87 39.50
C VAL A 164 14.10 -14.71 39.74
N LEU A 165 14.50 -13.69 40.51
CA LEU A 165 13.67 -12.52 40.75
C LEU A 165 13.39 -11.74 39.45
N ALA A 166 14.41 -11.54 38.61
CA ALA A 166 14.26 -10.89 37.32
C ALA A 166 13.32 -11.67 36.37
N SER A 167 13.39 -13.00 36.40
CA SER A 167 12.51 -13.88 35.61
C SER A 167 11.05 -13.80 36.09
N SER A 168 10.83 -13.70 37.41
CA SER A 168 9.48 -13.51 37.96
C SER A 168 8.86 -12.17 37.53
N ALA A 169 9.66 -11.11 37.37
CA ALA A 169 9.18 -9.82 36.91
C ALA A 169 8.68 -9.85 35.45
N VAL A 170 9.28 -10.70 34.61
CA VAL A 170 8.81 -10.94 33.23
C VAL A 170 7.45 -11.64 33.24
N VAL A 171 7.25 -12.63 34.12
CA VAL A 171 5.97 -13.32 34.30
C VAL A 171 4.87 -12.32 34.66
N PHE A 172 5.11 -11.42 35.61
CA PHE A 172 4.15 -10.37 35.95
C PHE A 172 3.84 -9.44 34.77
N THR A 173 4.86 -9.08 33.97
CA THR A 173 4.66 -8.25 32.77
C THR A 173 3.78 -8.96 31.76
N LEU A 174 4.01 -10.25 31.52
CA LEU A 174 3.22 -11.07 30.60
C LEU A 174 1.79 -11.24 31.10
N ILE A 175 1.58 -11.48 32.40
CA ILE A 175 0.25 -11.57 33.01
C ILE A 175 -0.51 -10.25 32.82
N VAL A 176 0.11 -9.11 33.16
CA VAL A 176 -0.53 -7.78 32.98
C VAL A 176 -0.80 -7.52 31.50
N ALA A 177 0.13 -7.89 30.60
CA ALA A 177 -0.08 -7.77 29.15
C ALA A 177 -1.28 -8.61 28.71
N CYS A 178 -1.35 -9.89 29.08
CA CYS A 178 -2.48 -10.79 28.78
C CYS A 178 -3.81 -10.26 29.29
N PHE A 179 -3.89 -9.71 30.51
CA PHE A 179 -5.13 -9.12 31.02
C PHE A 179 -5.48 -7.78 30.35
N SER A 180 -4.50 -7.11 29.74
CA SER A 180 -4.69 -5.82 29.09
C SER A 180 -5.00 -5.91 27.58
N THR A 181 -4.73 -7.07 26.97
CA THR A 181 -5.00 -7.37 25.56
C THR A 181 -6.01 -8.51 25.50
N ASP A 182 -7.09 -8.44 24.72
CA ASP A 182 -8.10 -9.53 24.63
C ASP A 182 -7.55 -10.86 24.05
N ALA A 183 -6.23 -10.97 23.84
CA ALA A 183 -5.51 -12.16 23.42
C ALA A 183 -5.23 -13.10 24.61
N ASN A 184 -6.27 -13.74 25.13
CA ASN A 184 -6.14 -14.75 26.18
C ASN A 184 -5.67 -16.10 25.60
N SER A 185 -4.35 -16.31 25.54
CA SER A 185 -3.78 -17.64 25.27
C SER A 185 -3.66 -18.45 26.56
N LEU A 186 -4.48 -19.48 26.71
CA LEU A 186 -4.45 -20.39 27.86
C LEU A 186 -3.05 -20.98 28.10
N ILE A 187 -2.31 -21.29 27.03
CA ILE A 187 -0.95 -21.83 27.08
C ILE A 187 0.01 -20.84 27.74
N LEU A 188 -0.10 -19.55 27.39
CA LEU A 188 0.74 -18.50 27.95
C LEU A 188 0.44 -18.28 29.45
N ILE A 189 -0.83 -18.36 29.84
CA ILE A 189 -1.26 -18.26 31.24
C ILE A 189 -0.70 -19.42 32.06
N ILE A 190 -0.82 -20.66 31.57
CA ILE A 190 -0.25 -21.84 32.24
C ILE A 190 1.27 -21.70 32.39
N GLY A 191 1.97 -21.28 31.32
CA GLY A 191 3.41 -21.04 31.36
C GLY A 191 3.82 -19.99 32.41
N CYS A 192 3.04 -18.92 32.54
CA CYS A 192 3.24 -17.90 33.56
C CYS A 192 3.06 -18.45 34.98
N ILE A 193 2.02 -19.27 35.22
CA ILE A 193 1.77 -19.88 36.54
C ILE A 193 2.92 -20.80 36.94
N VAL A 194 3.39 -21.66 36.03
CA VAL A 194 4.52 -22.57 36.30
C VAL A 194 5.79 -21.79 36.64
N MET A 195 6.11 -20.75 35.87
CA MET A 195 7.28 -19.90 36.13
C MET A 195 7.17 -19.14 37.45
N ALA A 196 5.98 -18.64 37.81
CA ALA A 196 5.75 -17.99 39.10
C ALA A 196 5.94 -18.97 40.26
N TRP A 197 5.36 -20.16 40.16
CA TRP A 197 5.49 -21.21 41.19
C TRP A 197 6.95 -21.64 41.37
N ALA A 198 7.68 -21.88 40.28
CA ALA A 198 9.11 -22.21 40.33
C ALA A 198 9.93 -21.11 40.99
N SER A 199 9.66 -19.84 40.67
CA SER A 199 10.36 -18.70 41.26
C SER A 199 10.09 -18.58 42.76
N VAL A 200 8.82 -18.69 43.19
CA VAL A 200 8.44 -18.63 44.61
C VAL A 200 9.05 -19.78 45.39
N SER A 201 9.01 -21.00 44.84
CA SER A 201 9.57 -22.19 45.48
C SER A 201 11.08 -22.06 45.68
N TYR A 202 11.79 -21.55 44.66
CA TYR A 202 13.24 -21.31 44.75
C TYR A 202 13.56 -20.24 45.80
N VAL A 203 12.85 -19.11 45.79
CA VAL A 203 13.06 -18.02 46.77
C VAL A 203 12.77 -18.50 48.19
N ALA A 204 11.69 -19.25 48.38
CA ALA A 204 11.31 -19.81 49.69
C ALA A 204 12.38 -20.78 50.21
N ALA A 205 12.88 -21.69 49.36
CA ALA A 205 13.95 -22.61 49.71
C ALA A 205 15.26 -21.89 50.08
N GLN A 206 15.63 -20.85 49.33
CA GLN A 206 16.80 -20.03 49.65
C GLN A 206 16.65 -19.28 50.96
N LEU A 207 15.48 -18.67 51.20
CA LEU A 207 15.21 -17.97 52.46
C LEU A 207 15.27 -18.93 53.65
N GLN A 208 14.70 -20.13 53.54
CA GLN A 208 14.76 -21.16 54.59
C GLN A 208 16.20 -21.65 54.83
N GLY A 209 16.96 -21.93 53.77
CA GLY A 209 18.36 -22.37 53.88
C GLY A 209 19.27 -21.29 54.50
N THR A 210 19.01 -20.01 54.23
CA THR A 210 19.75 -18.93 54.91
C THR A 210 19.35 -18.73 56.36
N GLN A 211 18.12 -19.08 56.75
CA GLN A 211 17.62 -18.92 58.12
C GLN A 211 18.35 -19.84 59.11
N GLU A 212 18.73 -21.05 58.66
CA GLU A 212 19.47 -22.03 59.46
C GLU A 212 20.94 -21.63 59.72
N TYR A 213 21.50 -20.72 58.89
CA TYR A 213 22.85 -20.16 59.06
C TYR A 213 22.86 -18.77 59.73
N GLN A 214 21.72 -18.08 59.83
CA GLN A 214 21.64 -16.64 60.16
C GLN A 214 21.11 -16.28 61.55
N ASP A 215 20.86 -17.26 62.43
CA ASP A 215 20.33 -17.01 63.79
C ASP A 215 21.33 -16.34 64.75
N ARG A 216 22.34 -15.62 64.23
CA ARG A 216 23.39 -14.93 65.01
C ARG A 216 23.68 -13.47 64.64
N THR A 217 23.00 -12.82 63.68
CA THR A 217 23.33 -11.40 63.35
C THR A 217 22.13 -10.51 62.98
N GLU A 218 22.15 -9.25 63.44
CA GLU A 218 21.17 -8.19 63.13
C GLU A 218 21.03 -7.89 61.61
N LEU A 219 21.95 -8.35 60.77
CA LEU A 219 21.89 -8.21 59.31
C LEU A 219 20.63 -8.84 58.67
N SER A 220 19.94 -9.76 59.35
CA SER A 220 18.74 -10.46 58.87
C SER A 220 17.56 -9.53 58.58
N LYS A 221 17.26 -8.57 59.47
CA LYS A 221 16.12 -7.65 59.29
C LYS A 221 16.36 -6.68 58.14
N THR A 222 17.57 -6.13 58.04
CA THR A 222 17.97 -5.20 56.96
C THR A 222 17.90 -5.87 55.59
N ARG A 223 18.39 -7.12 55.48
CA ARG A 223 18.31 -7.91 54.24
C ARG A 223 16.87 -8.19 53.80
N ARG A 224 15.99 -8.55 54.74
CA ARG A 224 14.57 -8.81 54.43
C ARG A 224 13.84 -7.56 53.96
N THR A 225 14.03 -6.43 54.63
CA THR A 225 13.42 -5.15 54.23
C THR A 225 13.88 -4.74 52.82
N ILE A 226 15.15 -4.97 52.49
CA ILE A 226 15.71 -4.57 51.20
C ILE A 226 15.31 -5.53 50.08
N GLY A 227 15.18 -6.84 50.37
CA GLY A 227 14.60 -7.80 49.43
C GLY A 227 13.16 -7.43 49.05
N ILE A 228 12.33 -7.03 50.03
CA ILE A 228 10.96 -6.55 49.80
C ILE A 228 10.95 -5.28 48.94
N PHE A 229 11.82 -4.31 49.24
CA PHE A 229 11.93 -3.06 48.48
C PHE A 229 12.36 -3.31 47.03
N THR A 230 13.36 -4.17 46.82
CA THR A 230 13.86 -4.58 45.51
C THR A 230 12.77 -5.25 44.67
N PHE A 231 12.03 -6.18 45.28
CA PHE A 231 10.92 -6.85 44.61
C PHE A 231 9.79 -5.88 44.23
N GLY A 232 9.49 -4.91 45.09
CA GLY A 232 8.54 -3.84 44.80
C GLY A 232 8.94 -2.97 43.60
N ILE A 233 10.22 -2.60 43.49
CA ILE A 233 10.74 -1.85 42.34
C ILE A 233 10.62 -2.66 41.04
N LEU A 234 10.93 -3.96 41.08
CA LEU A 234 10.80 -4.83 39.91
C LEU A 234 9.35 -4.92 39.44
N ILE A 235 8.38 -5.11 40.35
CA ILE A 235 6.95 -5.11 40.00
C ILE A 235 6.53 -3.77 39.40
N LEU A 236 6.91 -2.65 40.02
CA LEU A 236 6.56 -1.33 39.50
C LEU A 236 7.12 -1.11 38.09
N SER A 237 8.35 -1.56 37.83
CA SER A 237 8.97 -1.50 36.50
C SER A 237 8.19 -2.30 35.45
N SER A 238 7.72 -3.49 35.82
CA SER A 238 6.91 -4.36 34.96
C SER A 238 5.55 -3.73 34.64
N VAL A 239 4.89 -3.12 35.63
CA VAL A 239 3.60 -2.44 35.44
C VAL A 239 3.75 -1.23 34.51
N ILE A 240 4.77 -0.39 34.71
CA ILE A 240 5.05 0.75 33.83
C ILE A 240 5.34 0.27 32.40
N GLY A 241 6.15 -0.78 32.24
CA GLY A 241 6.44 -1.39 30.94
C GLY A 241 5.19 -1.91 30.23
N ALA A 242 4.28 -2.58 30.96
CA ALA A 242 3.02 -3.08 30.40
C ALA A 242 2.06 -1.94 30.01
N ILE A 243 1.96 -0.89 30.83
CA ILE A 243 1.18 0.32 30.50
C ILE A 243 1.71 0.98 29.23
N GLN A 244 3.04 1.06 29.08
CA GLN A 244 3.66 1.60 27.88
C GLN A 244 3.45 0.75 26.64
N LEU A 245 3.54 -0.58 26.76
CA LEU A 245 3.23 -1.49 25.65
C LEU A 245 1.77 -1.34 25.21
N ARG A 246 0.86 -1.11 26.16
CA ARG A 246 -0.55 -0.79 25.89
C ARG A 246 -0.73 0.57 25.21
N MET A 247 -0.01 1.61 25.64
CA MET A 247 -0.04 2.92 24.99
C MET A 247 0.55 2.86 23.58
N ALA A 248 1.68 2.17 23.38
CA ALA A 248 2.29 1.94 22.08
C ALA A 248 1.36 1.14 21.14
N GLY A 249 0.69 0.10 21.66
CA GLY A 249 -0.32 -0.67 20.93
C GLY A 249 -1.58 0.14 20.59
N ARG A 250 -1.98 1.08 21.44
CA ARG A 250 -3.05 2.04 21.13
C ARG A 250 -2.63 3.10 20.12
N LEU A 251 -1.37 3.53 20.11
CA LEU A 251 -0.78 4.40 19.10
C LEU A 251 -0.54 3.71 17.74
N HIS A 252 -0.63 2.38 17.67
CA HIS A 252 -0.54 1.61 16.42
C HIS A 252 -1.87 0.98 15.98
N ARG A 253 -2.97 1.26 16.69
CA ARG A 253 -4.29 1.11 16.09
C ARG A 253 -4.47 2.32 15.17
N PRO A 254 -4.70 2.17 13.85
CA PRO A 254 -5.06 3.29 13.01
C PRO A 254 -6.44 3.74 13.46
N ALA A 255 -6.48 4.61 14.47
CA ALA A 255 -7.65 5.39 14.78
C ALA A 255 -7.85 6.32 13.59
N ALA A 256 -8.90 6.04 12.83
CA ALA A 256 -9.57 7.06 12.06
C ALA A 256 -9.72 8.31 12.96
N GLU A 257 -9.37 9.46 12.40
CA GLU A 257 -9.66 10.79 12.94
C GLU A 257 -9.01 11.16 14.30
N SER A 258 -7.84 11.80 14.22
CA SER A 258 -7.61 13.00 15.01
C SER A 258 -6.80 13.97 14.17
N ALA A 259 -7.45 15.08 13.82
CA ALA A 259 -6.88 16.16 13.05
C ALA A 259 -5.63 16.76 13.73
N SER A 260 -4.76 17.28 12.86
CA SER A 260 -3.73 18.30 13.14
C SER A 260 -2.69 17.96 14.20
N LEU A 261 -1.61 17.32 13.77
CA LEU A 261 -0.21 17.69 14.07
C LEU A 261 0.73 16.83 13.21
N PHE A 262 0.47 16.77 11.90
CA PHE A 262 1.46 16.20 10.98
C PHE A 262 2.49 17.28 10.67
N PRO A 263 3.80 16.97 10.76
CA PRO A 263 4.82 17.86 10.24
C PRO A 263 4.48 18.15 8.78
N TYR A 264 4.55 19.42 8.40
CA TYR A 264 4.33 19.95 7.06
C TYR A 264 4.82 18.92 6.02
N ARG A 265 3.91 18.15 5.44
CA ARG A 265 4.25 17.34 4.27
C ARG A 265 4.49 18.37 3.18
N PRO A 266 5.69 18.47 2.59
CA PRO A 266 5.90 19.37 1.46
C PRO A 266 4.79 19.11 0.44
N ALA A 267 4.17 20.17 -0.06
CA ALA A 267 3.09 20.07 -1.03
C ALA A 267 3.56 19.16 -2.18
N CYS A 268 2.79 18.12 -2.47
CA CYS A 268 3.09 17.23 -3.60
C CYS A 268 2.91 18.04 -4.88
N HIS A 269 4.00 18.39 -5.55
CA HIS A 269 3.95 19.16 -6.79
C HIS A 269 3.60 18.25 -7.97
N ARG A 270 2.55 18.60 -8.73
CA ARG A 270 2.16 17.86 -9.93
C ARG A 270 3.26 17.92 -10.98
N LYS A 271 3.64 16.75 -11.49
CA LYS A 271 4.47 16.66 -12.69
C LYS A 271 3.67 17.25 -13.87
N PRO A 272 4.29 18.09 -14.73
CA PRO A 272 3.65 18.55 -15.96
C PRO A 272 3.25 17.35 -16.84
N LEU A 273 2.06 17.42 -17.43
CA LEU A 273 1.61 16.42 -18.39
C LEU A 273 2.35 16.58 -19.73
N PRO A 274 2.50 15.50 -20.52
CA PRO A 274 3.20 15.56 -21.80
C PRO A 274 2.53 16.52 -22.77
N VAL A 275 1.19 16.58 -22.72
CA VAL A 275 0.41 17.53 -23.52
C VAL A 275 -0.35 18.48 -22.60
N PRO A 276 -0.29 19.80 -22.85
CA PRO A 276 -1.02 20.77 -22.05
C PRO A 276 -2.53 20.61 -22.19
N ALA A 277 -3.26 21.19 -21.23
CA ALA A 277 -4.71 21.32 -21.30
C ALA A 277 -5.11 22.06 -22.59
N VAL A 278 -6.14 21.55 -23.27
CA VAL A 278 -6.65 22.15 -24.53
C VAL A 278 -7.28 23.51 -24.26
N LEU A 279 -7.98 23.64 -23.12
CA LEU A 279 -8.59 24.89 -22.67
C LEU A 279 -7.83 25.40 -21.45
N PRO A 280 -7.40 26.68 -21.44
CA PRO A 280 -6.87 27.34 -20.26
C PRO A 280 -7.86 27.31 -19.09
N TYR A 281 -7.34 27.41 -17.87
CA TYR A 281 -8.16 27.43 -16.65
C TYR A 281 -9.24 28.53 -16.69
N GLU A 282 -8.87 29.73 -17.14
CA GLU A 282 -9.76 30.90 -17.17
C GLU A 282 -10.90 30.79 -18.20
N ASP A 283 -10.72 29.94 -19.21
CA ASP A 283 -11.69 29.75 -20.29
C ASP A 283 -12.71 28.63 -19.98
N ARG A 284 -12.41 27.80 -18.98
CA ARG A 284 -13.30 26.72 -18.52
C ARG A 284 -14.35 27.25 -17.56
N ARG A 285 -15.55 26.68 -17.62
CA ARG A 285 -16.66 26.98 -16.67
C ARG A 285 -16.89 25.84 -15.69
N TYR A 286 -16.47 24.62 -16.04
CA TYR A 286 -16.54 23.47 -15.14
C TYR A 286 -15.24 23.28 -14.37
N HIS A 287 -15.32 22.99 -13.07
CA HIS A 287 -14.15 22.79 -12.20
C HIS A 287 -14.25 21.57 -11.27
N GLY A 288 -15.28 20.73 -11.44
CA GLY A 288 -15.53 19.58 -10.57
C GLY A 288 -14.43 18.51 -10.60
N PHE A 289 -13.60 18.48 -11.65
CA PHE A 289 -12.53 17.48 -11.84
C PHE A 289 -11.14 18.12 -12.04
N ASP A 290 -10.93 19.37 -11.63
CA ASP A 290 -9.64 20.08 -11.76
C ASP A 290 -8.47 19.40 -11.04
N ASP A 291 -8.77 18.64 -10.00
CA ASP A 291 -7.79 17.92 -9.19
C ASP A 291 -7.76 16.42 -9.46
N VAL A 292 -8.49 15.96 -10.48
CA VAL A 292 -8.53 14.57 -10.92
C VAL A 292 -7.68 14.39 -12.16
N LEU A 293 -6.88 13.32 -12.20
CA LEU A 293 -6.20 12.87 -13.41
C LEU A 293 -7.09 11.87 -14.14
N LEU A 294 -7.53 12.21 -15.35
CA LEU A 294 -8.17 11.27 -16.25
C LEU A 294 -7.09 10.48 -17.00
N ILE A 295 -7.04 9.17 -16.77
CA ILE A 295 -6.12 8.23 -17.38
C ILE A 295 -6.90 7.46 -18.45
N VAL A 296 -6.51 7.62 -19.71
CA VAL A 296 -7.18 6.99 -20.84
C VAL A 296 -6.23 6.05 -21.54
N PHE A 297 -6.57 4.76 -21.54
CA PHE A 297 -5.75 3.74 -22.18
C PHE A 297 -6.17 3.50 -23.63
N PHE A 298 -5.16 3.49 -24.49
CA PHE A 298 -5.31 3.32 -25.93
C PHE A 298 -4.30 2.31 -26.45
N SER A 299 -4.83 1.23 -27.02
CA SER A 299 -4.01 0.17 -27.57
C SER A 299 -4.62 -0.45 -28.81
N HIS A 300 -5.16 0.30 -29.77
CA HIS A 300 -5.50 -0.23 -31.10
C HIS A 300 -5.52 0.88 -32.13
N ALA A 301 -5.21 0.56 -33.39
CA ALA A 301 -5.13 1.53 -34.49
C ALA A 301 -6.43 2.31 -34.71
N ARG A 302 -7.58 1.69 -34.38
CA ARG A 302 -8.90 2.35 -34.42
C ARG A 302 -9.01 3.57 -33.50
N TYR A 303 -8.11 3.71 -32.54
CA TYR A 303 -8.05 4.86 -31.65
C TYR A 303 -7.08 5.95 -32.09
N ASN A 304 -6.31 5.71 -33.15
CA ASN A 304 -5.35 6.69 -33.67
C ASN A 304 -6.02 8.00 -34.05
N VAL A 305 -7.18 7.91 -34.70
CA VAL A 305 -7.98 9.09 -35.05
C VAL A 305 -8.88 9.59 -33.93
N ASN A 306 -8.84 9.00 -32.73
CA ASN A 306 -9.80 9.28 -31.65
C ASN A 306 -9.24 10.19 -30.56
N LEU A 307 -7.91 10.27 -30.38
CA LEU A 307 -7.32 10.97 -29.23
C LEU A 307 -7.69 12.45 -29.20
N ASP A 308 -7.52 13.16 -30.33
CA ASP A 308 -7.83 14.60 -30.40
C ASP A 308 -9.32 14.86 -30.19
N TYR A 309 -10.20 14.05 -30.77
CA TYR A 309 -11.64 14.17 -30.58
C TYR A 309 -12.06 13.89 -29.14
N TYR A 310 -11.44 12.89 -28.50
CA TYR A 310 -11.63 12.60 -27.08
C TYR A 310 -11.23 13.80 -26.23
N ARG A 311 -10.03 14.35 -26.47
CA ARG A 311 -9.54 15.54 -25.77
C ARG A 311 -10.47 16.72 -25.94
N MET A 312 -10.90 17.00 -27.16
CA MET A 312 -11.82 18.09 -27.44
C MET A 312 -13.18 17.92 -26.75
N ALA A 313 -13.74 16.70 -26.75
CA ALA A 313 -15.03 16.42 -26.13
C ALA A 313 -15.01 16.58 -24.61
N TYR A 314 -13.86 16.33 -23.96
CA TYR A 314 -13.75 16.30 -22.49
C TYR A 314 -12.91 17.43 -21.87
N ALA A 315 -12.24 18.26 -22.66
CA ALA A 315 -11.35 19.32 -22.17
C ALA A 315 -12.03 20.33 -21.23
N GLU A 316 -13.31 20.62 -21.44
CA GLU A 316 -14.11 21.48 -20.55
C GLU A 316 -14.18 20.89 -19.13
N TYR A 317 -14.20 19.56 -19.00
CA TYR A 317 -14.47 18.87 -17.74
C TYR A 317 -13.21 18.36 -17.05
N PHE A 318 -12.26 17.81 -17.83
CA PHE A 318 -11.02 17.21 -17.31
C PHE A 318 -9.81 17.95 -17.89
N PRO A 319 -9.18 18.86 -17.12
CA PRO A 319 -8.04 19.62 -17.64
C PRO A 319 -6.76 18.79 -17.60
N ASN A 320 -6.74 17.73 -16.77
CA ASN A 320 -5.62 16.81 -16.62
C ASN A 320 -5.98 15.48 -17.27
N MET A 321 -5.52 15.27 -18.49
CA MET A 321 -5.71 14.01 -19.21
C MET A 321 -4.35 13.43 -19.57
N VAL A 322 -4.12 12.17 -19.24
CA VAL A 322 -2.98 11.40 -19.73
C VAL A 322 -3.48 10.26 -20.60
N PHE A 323 -2.92 10.19 -21.79
CA PHE A 323 -3.12 9.11 -22.73
C PHE A 323 -1.98 8.12 -22.50
N VAL A 324 -2.29 6.85 -22.27
CA VAL A 324 -1.31 5.80 -21.95
C VAL A 324 -1.45 4.63 -22.92
N GLY A 325 -0.32 4.09 -23.40
CA GLY A 325 -0.31 3.04 -24.42
C GLY A 325 1.07 2.38 -24.57
N PRO A 326 1.17 1.29 -25.36
CA PRO A 326 2.43 0.56 -25.56
C PRO A 326 3.46 1.38 -26.33
N GLY A 327 4.74 1.18 -25.99
CA GLY A 327 5.87 1.87 -26.63
C GLY A 327 6.14 1.51 -28.08
N ASN A 328 5.65 0.37 -28.54
CA ASN A 328 5.69 -0.02 -29.95
C ASN A 328 4.40 -0.73 -30.34
N ARG A 329 3.83 -0.38 -31.50
CA ARG A 329 2.79 -1.18 -32.15
C ARG A 329 2.99 -1.13 -33.66
N GLU A 330 3.36 -2.27 -34.22
CA GLU A 330 3.49 -2.51 -35.67
C GLU A 330 2.13 -2.79 -36.33
N ASP A 331 1.05 -2.25 -35.77
CA ASP A 331 -0.28 -2.39 -36.36
C ASP A 331 -0.35 -1.53 -37.63
N ALA A 332 -0.65 -2.16 -38.77
CA ALA A 332 -0.91 -1.48 -40.04
C ALA A 332 -2.05 -0.45 -39.85
N GLY A 333 -1.72 0.83 -39.74
CA GLY A 333 -2.69 1.92 -39.54
C GLY A 333 -2.34 2.96 -38.47
N PHE A 334 -1.25 2.78 -37.72
CA PHE A 334 -0.68 3.86 -36.90
C PHE A 334 0.28 4.69 -37.73
N ASN A 335 -0.02 5.99 -37.89
CA ASN A 335 0.75 6.89 -38.77
C ASN A 335 1.56 7.96 -37.99
N HIS A 336 1.46 7.98 -36.65
CA HIS A 336 2.04 9.04 -35.80
C HIS A 336 2.62 8.48 -34.49
N SER A 337 3.75 9.06 -34.06
CA SER A 337 4.32 8.90 -32.72
C SER A 337 3.48 9.71 -31.74
N TYR A 338 2.99 9.09 -30.68
CA TYR A 338 2.14 9.79 -29.72
C TYR A 338 2.94 10.49 -28.61
N ASP A 339 2.46 11.66 -28.18
CA ASP A 339 2.73 12.26 -26.85
C ASP A 339 1.98 11.50 -25.73
N VAL A 340 2.06 10.18 -25.78
CA VAL A 340 1.41 9.24 -24.86
C VAL A 340 2.43 8.82 -23.82
N LEU A 341 1.98 8.60 -22.59
CA LEU A 341 2.78 7.92 -21.59
C LEU A 341 3.04 6.49 -22.11
N VAL A 342 4.27 6.27 -22.56
CA VAL A 342 4.72 4.98 -23.05
C VAL A 342 5.02 4.08 -21.86
N ASP A 343 4.37 2.93 -21.81
CA ASP A 343 4.84 1.81 -21.00
C ASP A 343 5.73 0.92 -21.87
N THR A 344 6.89 0.56 -21.33
CA THR A 344 7.86 -0.35 -21.96
C THR A 344 7.37 -1.80 -21.99
N TYR A 345 6.24 -2.08 -21.34
CA TYR A 345 5.57 -3.36 -21.39
C TYR A 345 5.18 -3.69 -22.83
N LYS A 346 5.91 -4.64 -23.44
CA LYS A 346 5.63 -5.12 -24.79
C LYS A 346 4.41 -6.04 -24.74
N SER A 347 3.47 -5.80 -25.65
CA SER A 347 2.41 -6.76 -25.89
C SER A 347 3.02 -8.01 -26.52
N ASP A 348 2.84 -9.16 -25.90
CA ASP A 348 3.15 -10.49 -26.44
C ASP A 348 2.01 -11.04 -27.30
N GLU A 349 1.28 -10.15 -27.98
CA GLU A 349 0.26 -10.46 -28.98
C GLU A 349 0.87 -11.27 -30.14
N ASP A 350 0.88 -12.60 -30.00
CA ASP A 350 1.14 -13.50 -31.13
C ASP A 350 -0.17 -13.78 -31.88
N LEU A 351 -0.46 -12.93 -32.85
CA LEU A 351 -1.62 -13.08 -33.74
C LEU A 351 -1.37 -14.10 -34.87
N THR A 352 -0.20 -14.73 -34.93
CA THR A 352 0.17 -15.60 -36.06
C THR A 352 -0.47 -16.98 -36.01
N GLY A 353 -0.87 -17.46 -34.82
CA GLY A 353 -1.48 -18.78 -34.62
C GLY A 353 -3.01 -18.81 -34.46
N ASP A 354 -3.63 -17.70 -34.03
CA ASP A 354 -5.07 -17.57 -33.85
C ASP A 354 -5.48 -16.10 -34.06
N PRO A 355 -5.97 -15.71 -35.25
CA PRO A 355 -6.40 -14.33 -35.52
C PRO A 355 -7.62 -13.89 -34.68
N ASP A 356 -8.30 -14.82 -34.00
CA ASP A 356 -9.36 -14.53 -33.02
C ASP A 356 -8.80 -14.45 -31.57
N PHE A 357 -7.48 -14.59 -31.39
CA PHE A 357 -6.74 -14.37 -30.14
C PHE A 357 -6.51 -12.88 -29.86
N TYR A 358 -7.60 -12.10 -29.86
CA TYR A 358 -7.65 -10.67 -29.54
C TYR A 358 -7.37 -10.36 -28.04
N LYS A 359 -6.56 -11.19 -27.37
CA LYS A 359 -6.79 -11.59 -25.97
C LYS A 359 -5.86 -10.92 -24.93
N MET A 360 -5.02 -9.98 -25.34
CA MET A 360 -3.92 -9.43 -24.52
C MET A 360 -4.12 -7.97 -24.05
N ALA A 361 -5.11 -7.25 -24.60
CA ALA A 361 -5.35 -5.84 -24.27
C ALA A 361 -5.60 -5.62 -22.76
N GLY A 362 -6.26 -6.58 -22.08
CA GLY A 362 -6.55 -6.47 -20.65
C GLY A 362 -5.31 -6.58 -19.76
N ARG A 363 -4.37 -7.50 -20.02
CA ARG A 363 -3.11 -7.59 -19.23
C ARG A 363 -2.34 -6.27 -19.32
N MET A 364 -2.22 -5.73 -20.52
CA MET A 364 -1.56 -4.45 -20.75
C MET A 364 -2.29 -3.29 -20.04
N ALA A 365 -3.62 -3.28 -20.05
CA ALA A 365 -4.42 -2.18 -19.50
C ALA A 365 -4.08 -1.87 -18.02
N HIS A 366 -4.00 -2.88 -17.15
CA HIS A 366 -3.69 -2.61 -15.73
C HIS A 366 -2.21 -2.26 -15.48
N HIS A 367 -1.29 -2.68 -16.37
CA HIS A 367 0.10 -2.22 -16.35
C HIS A 367 0.15 -0.72 -16.63
N MET A 368 -0.61 -0.27 -17.64
CA MET A 368 -0.71 1.13 -18.04
C MET A 368 -1.34 1.99 -16.94
N LEU A 369 -2.39 1.47 -16.28
CA LEU A 369 -2.96 2.11 -15.09
C LEU A 369 -1.89 2.27 -14.00
N TYR A 370 -1.14 1.21 -13.67
CA TYR A 370 -0.08 1.28 -12.68
C TYR A 370 1.01 2.30 -13.06
N THR A 371 1.44 2.31 -14.32
CA THR A 371 2.45 3.25 -14.84
C THR A 371 1.97 4.70 -14.72
N ALA A 372 0.72 4.99 -15.09
CA ALA A 372 0.14 6.33 -14.93
C ALA A 372 0.04 6.76 -13.45
N LEU A 373 -0.44 5.88 -12.57
CA LEU A 373 -0.53 6.16 -11.13
C LEU A 373 0.85 6.39 -10.50
N ARG A 374 1.88 5.67 -10.96
CA ARG A 374 3.28 5.83 -10.52
C ARG A 374 3.85 7.17 -10.96
N GLU A 375 3.64 7.52 -12.22
CA GLU A 375 4.25 8.68 -12.85
C GLU A 375 3.67 10.01 -12.35
N TYR A 376 2.38 10.00 -11.98
CA TYR A 376 1.63 11.19 -11.62
C TYR A 376 1.01 11.10 -10.21
N PRO A 377 1.81 11.12 -9.12
CA PRO A 377 1.33 10.81 -7.77
C PRO A 377 0.50 11.91 -7.07
N CYS A 378 0.44 13.13 -7.63
CA CYS A 378 -0.02 14.33 -6.92
C CYS A 378 -1.44 14.81 -7.31
N TYR A 379 -2.36 13.89 -7.60
CA TYR A 379 -3.78 14.20 -7.85
C TYR A 379 -4.67 13.79 -6.67
N LYS A 380 -5.81 14.48 -6.49
CA LYS A 380 -6.81 14.14 -5.44
C LYS A 380 -7.62 12.90 -5.81
N GLY A 381 -7.67 12.56 -7.09
CA GLY A 381 -8.34 11.39 -7.62
C GLY A 381 -7.77 10.98 -8.96
N TYR A 382 -8.00 9.72 -9.31
CA TYR A 382 -7.59 9.14 -10.58
C TYR A 382 -8.81 8.47 -11.19
N LEU A 383 -9.23 8.95 -12.36
CA LEU A 383 -10.33 8.35 -13.10
C LEU A 383 -9.73 7.56 -14.26
N TRP A 384 -10.00 6.27 -14.31
CA TRP A 384 -9.51 5.34 -15.31
C TRP A 384 -10.64 5.00 -16.28
N ALA A 385 -10.34 5.12 -17.59
CA ALA A 385 -11.22 4.70 -18.68
C ALA A 385 -10.38 4.07 -19.82
N PRO A 386 -10.22 2.74 -19.85
CA PRO A 386 -9.59 2.06 -20.97
C PRO A 386 -10.59 1.96 -22.10
N PHE A 387 -10.28 2.55 -23.26
CA PHE A 387 -11.11 2.46 -24.47
C PHE A 387 -12.54 3.02 -24.41
N ASP A 388 -12.91 3.64 -23.30
CA ASP A 388 -14.28 3.97 -22.94
C ASP A 388 -14.63 5.44 -23.12
N THR A 389 -15.90 5.68 -23.44
CA THR A 389 -16.47 7.03 -23.58
C THR A 389 -17.37 7.34 -22.38
N PHE A 390 -17.13 8.49 -21.74
CA PHE A 390 -18.00 9.01 -20.69
C PHE A 390 -19.23 9.67 -21.29
N LEU A 391 -20.39 9.17 -20.87
CA LEU A 391 -21.67 9.64 -21.39
C LEU A 391 -22.50 10.31 -20.32
N ASN A 392 -22.02 10.23 -19.08
CA ASN A 392 -22.67 10.89 -17.96
C ASN A 392 -21.70 11.58 -17.00
N VAL A 393 -20.82 12.42 -17.55
CA VAL A 393 -19.99 13.32 -16.73
C VAL A 393 -20.84 14.12 -15.72
N PRO A 394 -22.04 14.62 -16.07
CA PRO A 394 -22.91 15.28 -15.09
C PRO A 394 -23.30 14.40 -13.90
N ARG A 395 -23.53 13.10 -14.08
CA ARG A 395 -23.81 12.18 -12.97
C ARG A 395 -22.58 11.89 -12.14
N LEU A 396 -21.43 11.69 -12.78
CA LEU A 396 -20.17 11.42 -12.08
C LEU A 396 -19.81 12.53 -11.09
N GLN A 397 -20.22 13.78 -11.33
CA GLN A 397 -19.99 14.87 -10.38
C GLN A 397 -20.75 14.72 -9.05
N GLN A 398 -21.81 13.92 -9.03
CA GLN A 398 -22.61 13.65 -7.84
C GLN A 398 -21.98 12.58 -6.95
N PHE A 399 -20.96 11.87 -7.46
CA PHE A 399 -20.26 10.85 -6.70
C PHE A 399 -19.28 11.51 -5.72
N ASP A 400 -19.20 10.96 -4.51
CA ASP A 400 -18.21 11.42 -3.53
C ASP A 400 -16.81 11.03 -4.01
N GLN A 401 -16.03 12.02 -4.44
CA GLN A 401 -14.65 11.88 -4.90
C GLN A 401 -13.67 11.44 -3.80
N ASN A 402 -14.14 11.29 -2.56
CA ASN A 402 -13.39 10.60 -1.52
C ASN A 402 -13.61 9.09 -1.53
N LEU A 403 -14.56 8.53 -2.25
CA LEU A 403 -14.82 7.09 -2.25
C LEU A 403 -14.36 6.45 -3.56
N PHE A 404 -14.07 5.15 -3.53
CA PHE A 404 -13.83 4.40 -4.76
C PHE A 404 -15.10 4.34 -5.59
N TRP A 405 -14.98 4.51 -6.92
CA TRP A 405 -16.10 4.29 -7.84
C TRP A 405 -15.78 3.13 -8.75
N TYR A 406 -16.69 2.17 -8.84
CA TYR A 406 -16.50 0.97 -9.64
C TYR A 406 -17.85 0.24 -9.82
N HIS A 407 -17.99 -0.50 -10.91
CA HIS A 407 -19.11 -1.39 -11.18
C HIS A 407 -19.04 -2.66 -10.31
N SER A 408 -19.14 -2.50 -8.98
CA SER A 408 -19.06 -3.60 -8.01
C SER A 408 -20.44 -4.15 -7.65
N PRO A 409 -20.59 -5.48 -7.45
CA PRO A 409 -21.81 -6.03 -6.86
C PRO A 409 -22.02 -5.63 -5.39
N PHE A 410 -20.99 -5.08 -4.73
CA PHE A 410 -21.05 -4.61 -3.35
C PHE A 410 -21.10 -3.08 -3.24
N ALA A 411 -21.10 -2.38 -4.37
CA ALA A 411 -21.12 -0.93 -4.36
C ALA A 411 -22.52 -0.40 -4.01
N LYS A 412 -22.51 0.73 -3.30
CA LYS A 412 -23.69 1.51 -3.02
C LYS A 412 -24.06 2.30 -4.26
N TYR A 413 -25.29 2.12 -4.70
CA TYR A 413 -25.85 2.88 -5.80
C TYR A 413 -25.91 4.39 -5.49
N VAL A 414 -25.49 5.21 -6.45
CA VAL A 414 -25.62 6.67 -6.41
C VAL A 414 -26.88 7.05 -7.16
N PHE A 415 -27.82 7.68 -6.45
CA PHE A 415 -29.13 8.06 -6.97
C PHE A 415 -29.00 8.83 -8.29
N ASN A 416 -29.73 8.39 -9.32
CA ASN A 416 -29.84 9.05 -10.60
C ASN A 416 -31.22 9.72 -10.71
N PRO A 417 -31.31 11.06 -10.62
CA PRO A 417 -32.58 11.76 -10.73
C PRO A 417 -33.29 11.52 -12.07
N ALA A 418 -32.55 11.23 -13.14
CA ALA A 418 -33.13 10.96 -14.46
C ALA A 418 -33.99 9.68 -14.49
N LEU A 419 -33.76 8.74 -13.57
CA LEU A 419 -34.57 7.52 -13.46
C LEU A 419 -35.86 7.74 -12.66
N GLY A 420 -36.08 8.92 -12.09
CA GLY A 420 -37.29 9.26 -11.36
C GLY A 420 -37.24 8.81 -9.90
N HIS A 421 -38.03 7.79 -9.55
CA HIS A 421 -38.21 7.41 -8.15
C HIS A 421 -37.09 6.49 -7.62
N ASP A 422 -36.94 6.44 -6.30
CA ASP A 422 -36.00 5.55 -5.60
C ASP A 422 -36.17 4.07 -5.98
N ALA A 423 -37.40 3.64 -6.26
CA ALA A 423 -37.69 2.26 -6.65
C ALA A 423 -37.07 1.91 -8.01
N ASP A 424 -37.11 2.84 -8.96
CA ASP A 424 -36.55 2.67 -10.30
C ASP A 424 -35.01 2.65 -10.26
N ASN A 425 -34.42 3.48 -9.41
CA ASN A 425 -32.98 3.51 -9.14
C ASN A 425 -32.46 2.25 -8.42
N ARG A 426 -33.32 1.47 -7.78
CA ARG A 426 -32.97 0.19 -7.15
C ARG A 426 -33.32 -1.00 -8.04
N ASN A 427 -33.91 -0.77 -9.19
CA ASN A 427 -34.32 -1.84 -10.07
C ASN A 427 -33.10 -2.38 -10.82
N ALA A 428 -32.60 -3.53 -10.38
CA ALA A 428 -31.44 -4.19 -10.98
C ALA A 428 -31.62 -4.49 -12.48
N THR A 429 -32.83 -4.53 -13.04
CA THR A 429 -33.02 -4.71 -14.49
C THR A 429 -32.70 -3.46 -15.31
N ARG A 430 -32.55 -2.30 -14.66
CA ARG A 430 -32.13 -1.03 -15.28
C ARG A 430 -30.63 -0.80 -15.23
N HIS A 431 -29.90 -1.66 -14.51
CA HIS A 431 -28.46 -1.58 -14.34
C HIS A 431 -27.82 -2.84 -14.93
N PRO A 432 -26.70 -2.72 -15.66
CA PRO A 432 -25.92 -3.88 -16.05
C PRO A 432 -25.54 -4.68 -14.79
N PRO A 433 -25.69 -6.01 -14.78
CA PRO A 433 -25.38 -6.80 -13.59
C PRO A 433 -23.86 -6.86 -13.41
N ALA A 434 -23.38 -6.45 -12.23
CA ALA A 434 -21.98 -6.64 -11.89
C ALA A 434 -21.67 -8.14 -11.75
N ALA A 435 -20.50 -8.56 -12.25
CA ALA A 435 -20.10 -9.96 -12.19
C ALA A 435 -19.86 -10.40 -10.73
N MET A 436 -20.72 -11.29 -10.22
CA MET A 436 -20.53 -11.96 -8.93
C MET A 436 -19.98 -13.36 -9.17
N ILE A 437 -18.67 -13.48 -9.39
CA ILE A 437 -18.06 -14.78 -9.59
C ILE A 437 -17.01 -15.04 -8.53
N SER A 438 -17.24 -16.14 -7.83
CA SER A 438 -16.42 -16.65 -6.76
C SER A 438 -15.84 -17.97 -7.20
N PRO A 439 -14.51 -18.12 -7.36
CA PRO A 439 -13.96 -19.46 -7.41
C PRO A 439 -14.22 -20.10 -6.05
N ASP A 440 -15.13 -21.06 -6.02
CA ASP A 440 -15.08 -22.10 -5.01
C ASP A 440 -13.71 -22.78 -5.16
N PRO A 441 -12.86 -22.85 -4.11
CA PRO A 441 -11.57 -23.53 -4.19
C PRO A 441 -11.66 -25.00 -4.62
N SER A 442 -12.85 -25.61 -4.56
CA SER A 442 -13.12 -26.96 -5.05
C SER A 442 -13.40 -27.04 -6.56
N HIS A 443 -13.62 -25.90 -7.22
CA HIS A 443 -13.88 -25.85 -8.67
C HIS A 443 -12.59 -25.52 -9.42
N ASN A 444 -12.15 -26.45 -10.26
CA ASN A 444 -11.12 -26.18 -11.24
C ASN A 444 -11.76 -25.46 -12.44
N LEU A 445 -11.70 -24.13 -12.46
CA LEU A 445 -12.31 -23.32 -13.53
C LEU A 445 -11.61 -23.47 -14.88
N THR A 446 -10.40 -24.03 -14.90
CA THR A 446 -9.68 -24.36 -16.12
C THR A 446 -10.15 -25.69 -16.72
N ASP A 447 -10.70 -26.59 -15.91
CA ASP A 447 -11.22 -27.87 -16.37
C ASP A 447 -12.55 -27.67 -17.13
N GLY A 448 -12.54 -27.95 -18.42
CA GLY A 448 -13.71 -27.76 -19.28
C GLY A 448 -13.96 -26.32 -19.73
N TRP A 449 -12.95 -25.44 -19.70
CA TRP A 449 -13.07 -24.07 -20.24
C TRP A 449 -13.42 -24.08 -21.75
N ARG A 450 -14.43 -23.28 -22.11
CA ARG A 450 -15.08 -23.21 -23.43
C ARG A 450 -14.82 -21.90 -24.17
N GLY A 451 -13.96 -21.04 -23.63
CA GLY A 451 -13.60 -19.74 -24.21
C GLY A 451 -14.30 -18.53 -23.59
N TRP A 452 -14.03 -17.36 -24.16
CA TRP A 452 -14.30 -16.04 -23.58
C TRP A 452 -15.78 -15.64 -23.51
N GLY A 453 -16.64 -16.27 -24.31
CA GLY A 453 -18.10 -16.06 -24.20
C GLY A 453 -18.72 -16.86 -23.06
N PRO A 454 -18.65 -18.21 -23.11
CA PRO A 454 -19.38 -19.06 -22.16
C PRO A 454 -18.81 -19.06 -20.74
N ASP A 455 -17.48 -19.03 -20.60
CA ASP A 455 -16.79 -19.13 -19.31
C ASP A 455 -16.04 -17.86 -18.93
N TRP A 456 -16.07 -16.87 -19.83
CA TRP A 456 -15.45 -15.56 -19.63
C TRP A 456 -13.94 -15.71 -19.37
N TRP A 457 -13.22 -14.65 -18.99
CA TRP A 457 -11.76 -14.74 -18.74
C TRP A 457 -11.39 -15.60 -17.52
N TRP A 458 -12.37 -16.02 -16.71
CA TRP A 458 -12.14 -16.66 -15.42
C TRP A 458 -11.44 -18.00 -15.49
N GLY A 459 -11.87 -18.84 -16.44
CA GLY A 459 -11.31 -20.17 -16.66
C GLY A 459 -10.13 -20.19 -17.63
N ASP A 460 -9.74 -19.04 -18.20
CA ASP A 460 -8.66 -18.99 -19.17
C ASP A 460 -7.35 -19.46 -18.50
N PRO A 461 -6.69 -20.51 -19.01
CA PRO A 461 -5.47 -21.05 -18.41
C PRO A 461 -4.28 -20.08 -18.45
N HIS A 462 -4.33 -19.02 -19.27
CA HIS A 462 -3.20 -18.12 -19.48
C HIS A 462 -3.32 -16.80 -18.72
N VAL A 463 -4.54 -16.37 -18.38
CA VAL A 463 -4.78 -15.06 -17.73
C VAL A 463 -5.85 -15.09 -16.64
N GLY A 464 -6.51 -16.22 -16.47
CA GLY A 464 -7.65 -16.39 -15.57
C GLY A 464 -7.25 -16.53 -14.10
N ILE A 465 -8.15 -17.12 -13.31
CA ILE A 465 -7.99 -17.18 -11.84
C ILE A 465 -6.74 -17.96 -11.42
N SER A 466 -6.36 -19.02 -12.16
CA SER A 466 -5.14 -19.79 -11.87
C SER A 466 -3.92 -18.90 -11.86
N GLU A 467 -3.80 -18.01 -12.85
CA GLU A 467 -2.67 -17.10 -13.02
C GLU A 467 -2.73 -15.91 -12.07
N CYS A 468 -3.92 -15.50 -11.63
CA CYS A 468 -4.11 -14.46 -10.63
C CYS A 468 -3.84 -14.93 -9.18
N MET A 469 -3.96 -16.23 -8.90
CA MET A 469 -3.86 -16.78 -7.53
C MET A 469 -2.51 -16.53 -6.86
N PRO A 470 -1.35 -16.71 -7.52
CA PRO A 470 -0.04 -16.41 -6.92
C PRO A 470 0.07 -14.96 -6.43
N ALA A 471 -0.42 -14.00 -7.21
CA ALA A 471 -0.46 -12.59 -6.84
C ALA A 471 -1.35 -12.34 -5.61
N PHE A 472 -2.57 -12.89 -5.62
CA PHE A 472 -3.49 -12.80 -4.49
C PHE A 472 -2.85 -13.36 -3.21
N MET A 473 -2.20 -14.53 -3.27
CA MET A 473 -1.58 -15.15 -2.10
C MET A 473 -0.38 -14.39 -1.55
N LYS A 474 0.28 -13.56 -2.35
CA LYS A 474 1.32 -12.62 -1.90
C LYS A 474 0.74 -11.41 -1.16
N ALA A 475 -0.53 -11.07 -1.40
CA ALA A 475 -1.16 -9.93 -0.75
C ALA A 475 -1.21 -10.11 0.78
N PRO A 476 -0.97 -9.03 1.56
CA PRO A 476 -1.06 -9.06 3.00
C PRO A 476 -2.35 -9.69 3.51
N GLU A 477 -2.26 -10.47 4.59
CA GLU A 477 -3.42 -11.20 5.14
C GLU A 477 -4.60 -10.29 5.45
N HIS A 478 -4.35 -9.10 6.02
CA HIS A 478 -5.42 -8.15 6.33
C HIS A 478 -6.19 -7.67 5.09
N GLN A 479 -5.53 -7.53 3.93
CA GLN A 479 -6.17 -7.17 2.66
C GLN A 479 -7.01 -8.34 2.12
N ARG A 480 -6.49 -9.56 2.19
CA ARG A 480 -7.25 -10.77 1.82
C ARG A 480 -8.48 -10.99 2.70
N LEU A 481 -8.34 -10.77 4.02
CA LEU A 481 -9.46 -10.81 4.96
C LEU A 481 -10.48 -9.70 4.69
N ARG A 482 -10.02 -8.53 4.24
CA ARG A 482 -10.90 -7.44 3.81
C ARG A 482 -11.75 -7.87 2.61
N LEU A 483 -11.14 -8.43 1.57
CA LEU A 483 -11.88 -8.97 0.43
C LEU A 483 -12.88 -10.06 0.87
N ALA A 484 -12.43 -10.99 1.72
CA ALA A 484 -13.29 -12.05 2.27
C ALA A 484 -14.52 -11.51 3.03
N SER A 485 -14.43 -10.31 3.63
CA SER A 485 -15.56 -9.68 4.33
C SER A 485 -16.72 -9.29 3.40
N PHE A 486 -16.45 -8.98 2.13
CA PHE A 486 -17.49 -8.70 1.14
C PHE A 486 -18.26 -9.95 0.73
N THR A 487 -17.62 -11.11 0.84
CA THR A 487 -18.13 -12.37 0.27
C THR A 487 -18.49 -13.40 1.31
N ASN A 488 -18.58 -13.00 2.59
CA ASN A 488 -18.79 -13.89 3.72
C ASN A 488 -17.78 -15.06 3.75
N GLY A 489 -16.54 -14.79 3.34
CA GLY A 489 -15.45 -15.76 3.27
C GLY A 489 -15.55 -16.78 2.14
N LYS A 490 -16.57 -16.71 1.28
CA LYS A 490 -16.79 -17.68 0.21
C LYS A 490 -15.86 -17.47 -0.98
N THR A 491 -15.41 -16.23 -1.18
CA THR A 491 -14.75 -15.81 -2.41
C THR A 491 -13.38 -15.20 -2.15
N ARG A 492 -12.45 -15.47 -3.07
CA ARG A 492 -11.08 -14.93 -3.05
C ARG A 492 -10.79 -13.87 -4.11
N PHE A 493 -11.66 -13.72 -5.10
CA PHE A 493 -11.50 -12.77 -6.22
C PHE A 493 -12.79 -12.03 -6.51
N ILE A 494 -12.68 -10.76 -6.86
CA ILE A 494 -13.79 -9.99 -7.43
C ILE A 494 -13.43 -9.69 -8.87
N GLY A 495 -14.41 -9.72 -9.77
CA GLY A 495 -14.20 -9.22 -11.11
C GLY A 495 -15.43 -8.57 -11.66
N GLY A 496 -15.33 -8.21 -12.93
CA GLY A 496 -16.32 -7.39 -13.62
C GLY A 496 -15.62 -6.29 -14.40
N SER A 497 -16.44 -5.50 -15.08
CA SER A 497 -15.99 -4.43 -15.97
C SER A 497 -15.07 -3.46 -15.24
N ALA A 498 -13.77 -3.56 -15.53
CA ALA A 498 -12.75 -2.63 -15.03
C ALA A 498 -12.52 -1.46 -15.98
N ASP A 499 -13.52 -1.17 -16.83
CA ASP A 499 -13.47 -0.13 -17.83
C ASP A 499 -13.83 1.26 -17.29
N THR A 500 -14.33 1.33 -16.05
CA THR A 500 -14.38 2.60 -15.32
C THR A 500 -14.10 2.40 -13.85
N VAL A 501 -13.02 3.03 -13.40
CA VAL A 501 -12.59 2.98 -12.00
C VAL A 501 -12.16 4.37 -11.56
N TYR A 502 -12.70 4.84 -10.44
CA TYR A 502 -12.18 6.02 -9.76
C TYR A 502 -11.46 5.62 -8.48
N ILE A 503 -10.22 6.07 -8.34
CA ILE A 503 -9.35 5.81 -7.20
C ILE A 503 -9.10 7.13 -6.47
N PRO A 504 -9.58 7.29 -5.22
CA PRO A 504 -9.23 8.45 -4.41
C PRO A 504 -7.72 8.54 -4.21
N GLY A 505 -7.16 9.74 -4.34
CA GLY A 505 -5.71 9.92 -4.33
C GLY A 505 -5.04 9.50 -3.02
N ARG A 506 -5.77 9.58 -1.89
CA ARG A 506 -5.29 9.07 -0.60
C ARG A 506 -5.10 7.55 -0.55
N HIS A 507 -5.77 6.82 -1.44
CA HIS A 507 -5.71 5.36 -1.55
C HIS A 507 -4.79 4.90 -2.69
N ARG A 508 -4.25 5.82 -3.50
CA ARG A 508 -3.39 5.52 -4.67
C ARG A 508 -2.25 4.56 -4.33
N GLU A 509 -1.49 4.85 -3.28
CA GLU A 509 -0.32 4.04 -2.90
C GLU A 509 -0.72 2.63 -2.51
N ALA A 510 -1.72 2.49 -1.63
CA ALA A 510 -2.21 1.18 -1.22
C ALA A 510 -2.73 0.39 -2.42
N PHE A 511 -3.52 1.03 -3.29
CA PHE A 511 -4.05 0.42 -4.51
C PHE A 511 -2.92 -0.02 -5.46
N MET A 512 -1.95 0.86 -5.73
CA MET A 512 -0.80 0.54 -6.58
C MET A 512 0.04 -0.60 -6.01
N ASP A 513 0.38 -0.56 -4.73
CA ASP A 513 1.19 -1.60 -4.07
C ASP A 513 0.52 -2.97 -4.18
N THR A 514 -0.81 -3.01 -4.05
CA THR A 514 -1.59 -4.24 -4.23
C THR A 514 -1.70 -4.64 -5.71
N LEU A 515 -1.94 -3.70 -6.62
CA LEU A 515 -2.01 -3.96 -8.06
C LEU A 515 -0.67 -4.48 -8.61
N ALA A 516 0.46 -3.97 -8.09
CA ALA A 516 1.80 -4.40 -8.48
C ALA A 516 2.03 -5.91 -8.32
N LEU A 517 1.39 -6.54 -7.33
CA LEU A 517 1.48 -7.99 -7.13
C LEU A 517 0.90 -8.77 -8.31
N PHE A 518 -0.15 -8.23 -8.94
CA PHE A 518 -0.79 -8.83 -10.11
C PHE A 518 0.02 -8.61 -11.40
N LEU A 519 0.82 -7.55 -11.45
CA LEU A 519 1.75 -7.31 -12.57
C LEU A 519 2.92 -8.31 -12.61
N GLU A 520 3.14 -9.05 -11.51
CA GLU A 520 4.12 -10.15 -11.47
C GLU A 520 3.57 -11.45 -12.08
N THR A 521 2.31 -11.47 -12.53
CA THR A 521 1.66 -12.61 -13.16
C THR A 521 0.95 -12.18 -14.44
N ASP A 522 0.35 -13.14 -15.14
CA ASP A 522 -0.38 -12.90 -16.39
C ASP A 522 -1.86 -12.59 -16.13
N CYS A 523 -2.20 -12.18 -14.90
CA CYS A 523 -3.57 -11.94 -14.48
C CYS A 523 -4.29 -10.93 -15.38
N PHE A 524 -5.55 -11.21 -15.72
CA PHE A 524 -6.35 -10.30 -16.52
C PHE A 524 -6.83 -9.06 -15.74
N LEU A 525 -6.85 -7.89 -16.39
CA LEU A 525 -7.39 -6.59 -15.91
C LEU A 525 -8.64 -6.72 -15.06
N GLU A 526 -9.63 -7.42 -15.60
CA GLU A 526 -10.98 -7.45 -15.03
C GLU A 526 -11.11 -8.46 -13.88
N ILE A 527 -9.99 -9.11 -13.52
CA ILE A 527 -9.78 -9.81 -12.25
C ILE A 527 -8.91 -8.96 -11.32
N ALA A 528 -7.72 -8.57 -11.79
CA ALA A 528 -6.71 -7.92 -10.97
C ALA A 528 -7.16 -6.56 -10.43
N THR A 529 -7.69 -5.69 -11.28
CA THR A 529 -8.08 -4.32 -10.89
C THR A 529 -9.24 -4.32 -9.89
N PRO A 530 -10.35 -5.05 -10.13
CA PRO A 530 -11.43 -5.14 -9.16
C PRO A 530 -10.96 -5.81 -7.86
N THR A 531 -10.17 -6.87 -7.93
CA THR A 531 -9.66 -7.56 -6.73
C THR A 531 -8.75 -6.64 -5.91
N ALA A 532 -7.83 -5.92 -6.56
CA ALA A 532 -6.95 -4.95 -5.90
C ALA A 532 -7.76 -3.85 -5.20
N LEU A 533 -8.76 -3.30 -5.87
CA LEU A 533 -9.66 -2.30 -5.30
C LEU A 533 -10.35 -2.81 -4.02
N HIS A 534 -10.98 -3.99 -4.08
CA HIS A 534 -11.70 -4.54 -2.91
C HIS A 534 -10.78 -4.92 -1.76
N MET A 535 -9.52 -5.24 -2.05
CA MET A 535 -8.49 -5.52 -1.03
C MET A 535 -8.05 -4.26 -0.27
N VAL A 536 -8.13 -3.08 -0.89
CA VAL A 536 -7.61 -1.83 -0.31
C VAL A 536 -8.68 -0.87 0.22
N VAL A 537 -9.95 -1.06 -0.16
CA VAL A 537 -11.07 -0.26 0.39
C VAL A 537 -11.09 -0.39 1.93
N PRO A 538 -10.96 0.71 2.69
CA PRO A 538 -10.94 0.66 4.15
C PRO A 538 -12.24 0.07 4.74
N PRO A 539 -12.18 -0.57 5.92
CA PRO A 539 -13.38 -0.98 6.64
C PRO A 539 -14.33 0.20 6.89
N GLY A 540 -15.61 0.03 6.56
CA GLY A 540 -16.64 1.05 6.74
C GLY A 540 -16.75 2.08 5.61
N GLU A 541 -15.78 2.16 4.69
CA GLU A 541 -15.94 2.94 3.46
C GLU A 541 -16.78 2.17 2.43
N ASN A 542 -17.67 2.89 1.75
CA ASN A 542 -18.46 2.35 0.64
C ASN A 542 -17.68 2.46 -0.67
N ILE A 543 -17.93 1.52 -1.58
CA ILE A 543 -17.66 1.69 -3.01
C ILE A 543 -18.92 2.30 -3.63
N LEU A 544 -18.79 3.25 -4.55
CA LEU A 544 -19.91 3.85 -5.27
C LEU A 544 -20.11 3.16 -6.62
N PHE A 545 -21.35 2.80 -6.93
CA PHE A 545 -21.68 2.01 -8.11
C PHE A 545 -21.71 2.91 -9.34
N VAL A 546 -20.83 2.63 -10.30
CA VAL A 546 -20.82 3.27 -11.61
C VAL A 546 -21.61 2.41 -12.59
N ASP A 547 -22.58 3.00 -13.29
CA ASP A 547 -23.28 2.31 -14.37
C ASP A 547 -22.38 2.23 -15.60
N HIS A 548 -21.96 1.02 -15.94
CA HIS A 548 -21.12 0.75 -17.09
C HIS A 548 -21.79 -0.31 -17.98
N TRP A 549 -21.75 -0.11 -19.29
CA TRP A 549 -22.29 -1.08 -20.26
C TRP A 549 -21.32 -1.34 -21.42
N TRP A 550 -21.27 -2.60 -21.84
CA TRP A 550 -20.63 -3.12 -23.04
C TRP A 550 -21.54 -3.08 -24.28
N ILE A 551 -21.06 -2.49 -25.37
CA ILE A 551 -21.72 -2.60 -26.67
C ILE A 551 -21.01 -3.70 -27.48
N TRP A 552 -21.70 -4.82 -27.69
CA TRP A 552 -21.17 -5.97 -28.40
C TRP A 552 -21.48 -5.96 -29.90
N GLU A 553 -22.49 -5.18 -30.32
CA GLU A 553 -22.98 -5.19 -31.70
C GLU A 553 -22.93 -3.77 -32.30
N PRO A 554 -22.39 -3.62 -33.52
CA PRO A 554 -22.45 -2.36 -34.26
C PRO A 554 -23.90 -1.86 -34.49
N PRO A 555 -24.10 -0.55 -34.68
CA PRO A 555 -23.06 0.49 -34.80
C PRO A 555 -22.53 0.96 -33.43
N LEU A 556 -21.21 1.05 -33.27
CA LEU A 556 -20.53 1.43 -32.03
C LEU A 556 -20.25 2.94 -31.97
N ASN A 557 -21.25 3.77 -32.26
CA ASN A 557 -21.07 5.22 -32.45
C ASN A 557 -22.12 6.05 -31.71
N ALA A 558 -22.05 7.37 -31.84
CA ALA A 558 -22.94 8.30 -31.12
C ALA A 558 -24.43 8.09 -31.42
N THR A 559 -24.78 7.62 -32.62
CA THR A 559 -26.19 7.36 -32.98
C THR A 559 -26.78 6.21 -32.19
N PHE A 560 -26.03 5.10 -32.05
CA PHE A 560 -26.45 3.99 -31.21
C PHE A 560 -26.65 4.42 -29.76
N VAL A 561 -25.67 5.15 -29.23
CA VAL A 561 -25.71 5.65 -27.85
C VAL A 561 -26.96 6.51 -27.63
N ARG A 562 -27.28 7.43 -28.55
CA ARG A 562 -28.52 8.24 -28.47
C ARG A 562 -29.78 7.40 -28.49
N ASN A 563 -29.85 6.37 -29.34
CA ASN A 563 -31.03 5.51 -29.41
C ASN A 563 -31.25 4.79 -28.07
N LYS A 564 -30.17 4.25 -27.48
CA LYS A 564 -30.24 3.63 -26.14
C LYS A 564 -30.57 4.64 -25.05
N TRP A 565 -30.04 5.85 -25.14
CA TRP A 565 -30.37 6.95 -24.25
C TRP A 565 -31.85 7.36 -24.31
N ASN A 566 -32.46 7.29 -25.50
CA ASN A 566 -33.90 7.54 -25.72
C ASN A 566 -34.77 6.39 -25.21
N GLU A 567 -34.24 5.16 -25.20
CA GLU A 567 -34.85 4.00 -24.53
C GLU A 567 -34.72 4.07 -22.99
N SER A 568 -34.27 5.19 -22.42
CA SER A 568 -34.04 5.40 -20.99
C SER A 568 -32.94 4.51 -20.39
N MET A 569 -31.96 4.12 -21.22
CA MET A 569 -30.75 3.42 -20.80
C MET A 569 -29.61 4.41 -20.65
N GLU A 570 -29.71 5.22 -19.59
CA GLU A 570 -28.71 6.21 -19.20
C GLU A 570 -27.64 5.53 -18.34
N VAL A 571 -26.47 5.31 -18.93
CA VAL A 571 -25.28 4.75 -18.26
C VAL A 571 -24.17 5.80 -18.15
N ASP A 572 -23.26 5.60 -17.23
CA ASP A 572 -22.17 6.55 -17.00
C ASP A 572 -21.08 6.42 -18.07
N THR A 573 -20.82 5.19 -18.52
CA THR A 573 -19.78 4.84 -19.48
C THR A 573 -20.20 3.71 -20.43
N PHE A 574 -19.66 3.72 -21.66
CA PHE A 574 -19.78 2.63 -22.63
C PHE A 574 -18.40 2.14 -23.07
N HIS A 575 -18.24 0.82 -23.12
CA HIS A 575 -17.14 0.14 -23.78
C HIS A 575 -17.32 0.11 -25.31
N THR A 576 -16.19 0.06 -26.03
CA THR A 576 -16.07 -0.07 -27.51
C THR A 576 -16.56 1.10 -28.38
N PHE A 577 -16.83 2.28 -27.81
CA PHE A 577 -17.23 3.44 -28.61
C PHE A 577 -16.16 3.88 -29.63
N HIS A 578 -16.58 4.15 -30.85
CA HIS A 578 -15.73 4.64 -31.94
C HIS A 578 -16.00 6.11 -32.24
N TRP A 579 -14.96 6.95 -32.16
CA TRP A 579 -15.06 8.38 -32.50
C TRP A 579 -14.93 8.65 -34.00
N GLY A 580 -14.41 7.69 -34.75
CA GLY A 580 -14.28 7.73 -36.20
C GLY A 580 -15.03 6.62 -36.90
N ASP A 581 -14.95 6.62 -38.23
CA ASP A 581 -15.50 5.59 -39.11
C ASP A 581 -14.39 5.04 -40.01
N ARG A 582 -14.56 3.82 -40.52
CA ARG A 582 -13.67 3.28 -41.57
C ARG A 582 -14.10 3.83 -42.93
N ASP A 583 -13.15 4.36 -43.69
CA ASP A 583 -13.38 4.72 -45.09
C ASP A 583 -13.47 3.47 -46.00
N ALA A 584 -13.72 3.68 -47.29
CA ALA A 584 -13.86 2.60 -48.26
C ALA A 584 -12.59 1.72 -48.40
N ALA A 585 -11.43 2.22 -47.97
CA ALA A 585 -10.17 1.47 -47.94
C ALA A 585 -9.94 0.75 -46.60
N GLY A 586 -10.89 0.83 -45.67
CA GLY A 586 -10.79 0.26 -44.33
C GLY A 586 -9.94 1.08 -43.35
N VAL A 587 -9.50 2.28 -43.75
CA VAL A 587 -8.68 3.17 -42.91
C VAL A 587 -9.59 3.98 -41.99
N TRP A 588 -9.24 4.07 -40.72
CA TRP A 588 -9.99 4.87 -39.74
C TRP A 588 -9.81 6.36 -40.01
N ARG A 589 -10.91 7.11 -39.98
CA ARG A 589 -10.97 8.57 -40.09
C ARG A 589 -11.84 9.13 -38.98
N GLY A 590 -11.39 10.19 -38.32
CA GLY A 590 -12.17 10.85 -37.27
C GLY A 590 -13.47 11.43 -37.83
N ASN A 591 -14.55 11.34 -37.04
CA ASN A 591 -15.85 11.90 -37.41
C ASN A 591 -16.21 13.03 -36.44
N PRO A 592 -16.02 14.31 -36.83
CA PRO A 592 -16.25 15.45 -35.93
C PRO A 592 -17.70 15.59 -35.45
N VAL A 593 -18.66 14.97 -36.16
CA VAL A 593 -20.07 14.96 -35.73
C VAL A 593 -20.22 14.25 -34.39
N ASN A 594 -19.38 13.24 -34.12
CA ASN A 594 -19.40 12.51 -32.85
C ASN A 594 -19.06 13.41 -31.63
N ILE A 595 -18.18 14.42 -31.78
CA ILE A 595 -17.91 15.38 -30.68
C ILE A 595 -19.20 16.12 -30.33
N ARG A 596 -19.81 16.78 -31.32
CA ARG A 596 -21.04 17.55 -31.11
C ARG A 596 -22.14 16.65 -30.53
N ASP A 597 -22.17 15.39 -30.97
CA ASP A 597 -23.16 14.45 -30.52
C ASP A 597 -23.01 14.06 -29.05
N VAL A 598 -21.79 13.72 -28.63
CA VAL A 598 -21.45 13.44 -27.22
C VAL A 598 -21.67 14.70 -26.36
N SER A 599 -21.21 15.88 -26.81
CA SER A 599 -21.43 17.14 -26.08
C SER A 599 -22.91 17.49 -25.91
N ARG A 600 -23.77 17.17 -26.88
CA ARG A 600 -25.23 17.30 -26.72
C ARG A 600 -25.77 16.28 -25.73
N LEU A 601 -25.32 15.03 -25.80
CA LEU A 601 -25.77 14.00 -24.86
C LEU A 601 -25.43 14.35 -23.41
N LEU A 602 -24.23 14.90 -23.16
CA LEU A 602 -23.84 15.38 -21.83
C LEU A 602 -24.73 16.54 -21.32
N GLN A 603 -25.18 17.43 -22.21
CA GLN A 603 -26.17 18.46 -21.82
C GLN A 603 -27.53 17.86 -21.50
N ASP A 604 -28.05 17.00 -22.37
CA ASP A 604 -29.35 16.35 -22.18
C ASP A 604 -29.36 15.57 -20.85
N SER A 605 -28.23 14.92 -20.52
CA SER A 605 -28.00 14.24 -19.25
C SER A 605 -28.04 15.19 -18.04
N ALA A 606 -27.33 16.32 -18.11
CA ALA A 606 -27.36 17.34 -17.07
C ALA A 606 -28.76 17.92 -16.84
N GLU A 607 -29.51 18.17 -17.91
CA GLU A 607 -30.88 18.69 -17.84
C GLU A 607 -31.82 17.69 -17.15
N ARG A 608 -31.75 16.40 -17.53
CA ARG A 608 -32.54 15.32 -16.91
C ARG A 608 -32.22 15.11 -15.43
N GLN A 609 -30.96 15.31 -15.04
CA GLN A 609 -30.51 15.16 -13.66
C GLN A 609 -30.63 16.43 -12.82
N HIS A 610 -31.06 17.53 -13.43
CA HIS A 610 -31.16 18.85 -12.80
C HIS A 610 -29.82 19.34 -12.23
N VAL A 611 -28.72 19.04 -12.91
CA VAL A 611 -27.39 19.52 -12.51
C VAL A 611 -26.96 20.71 -13.36
N GLN A 612 -26.42 21.74 -12.70
CA GLN A 612 -25.82 22.86 -13.40
C GLN A 612 -24.57 22.39 -14.15
N PHE A 613 -24.60 22.47 -15.47
CA PHE A 613 -23.52 21.99 -16.32
C PHE A 613 -23.25 23.01 -17.43
N PRO A 614 -21.98 23.25 -17.82
CA PRO A 614 -21.69 24.23 -18.86
C PRO A 614 -22.25 23.76 -20.21
N ARG A 615 -22.83 24.71 -20.94
CA ARG A 615 -23.15 24.49 -22.35
C ARG A 615 -21.87 24.34 -23.15
N PRO A 616 -21.78 23.51 -24.20
CA PRO A 616 -20.59 23.38 -25.02
C PRO A 616 -20.17 24.74 -25.58
N ILE A 617 -18.87 24.90 -25.76
CA ILE A 617 -18.33 25.99 -26.54
C ILE A 617 -18.72 25.72 -28.01
N PRO A 618 -19.35 26.68 -28.71
CA PRO A 618 -19.92 26.50 -30.06
C PRO A 618 -18.96 25.95 -31.12
#